data_AF-A0A2T2WQC8-F1
#
_entry.id   AF-A0A2T2WQC8-F1
#
_cell.length_a   1.000
_cell.length_b   1.000
_cell.length_c   1.000
_cell.angle_alpha   90.00
_cell.angle_beta   90.00
_cell.angle_gamma   90.00
#
_symmetry.space_group_name_H-M   'P 1'
#
loop_
_entity.id
_entity.type
_entity.pdbx_description
1 polymer ?
#
loop_
_entity_poly.entity_id
_entity_poly.type
_entity_poly.pdbx_seq_one_letter_code
_entity_poly.pdbx_strand_id
1 'polypeptide(L)'
;LSRWHPEQFGTVIVDECHHVAATSYQKILRYLQPELLLGLTATPYRTDKATLEGTFDKIVFSYGIQDGIKDGYLVDIRAFRIRGQADLDAVHTQAGDFNAGELATALNTVPRNHLIIEAYQTHAAGTKAMAFTAGVQHAYDLAHAFQSAGIPAAAVDGK
;
A
#
# COMPACT_ATOMS: atom_id res chain seq x y z
N LEU A 1 16.51 0.76 -25.23
CA LEU A 1 17.27 -0.43 -24.80
C LEU A 1 18.54 -0.60 -25.62
N SER A 2 18.48 -0.46 -26.94
CA SER A 2 19.61 -0.56 -27.90
C SER A 2 20.88 0.27 -27.64
N ARG A 3 20.89 1.18 -26.64
CA ARG A 3 22.10 1.92 -26.25
C ARG A 3 22.97 1.19 -25.22
N TRP A 4 22.50 0.06 -24.70
CA TRP A 4 23.15 -0.72 -23.65
C TRP A 4 23.52 -2.09 -24.22
N HIS A 5 24.69 -2.63 -23.91
CA HIS A 5 25.04 -3.99 -24.31
C HIS A 5 24.60 -4.96 -23.19
N PRO A 6 23.67 -5.89 -23.45
CA PRO A 6 23.09 -6.73 -22.40
C PRO A 6 24.14 -7.59 -21.69
N GLU A 7 25.13 -8.09 -22.43
CA GLU A 7 26.33 -8.77 -21.91
C GLU A 7 27.16 -7.98 -20.87
N GLN A 8 26.95 -6.66 -20.72
CA GLN A 8 27.59 -5.87 -19.66
C GLN A 8 26.93 -6.05 -18.28
N PHE A 9 25.75 -6.68 -18.22
CA PHE A 9 24.95 -6.80 -17.00
C PHE A 9 24.84 -8.25 -16.54
N GLY A 10 25.85 -8.73 -15.81
CA GLY A 10 25.81 -10.06 -15.18
C GLY A 10 24.73 -10.18 -14.09
N THR A 11 24.39 -9.06 -13.43
CA THR A 11 23.39 -9.03 -12.35
C THR A 11 22.39 -7.90 -12.58
N VAL A 12 21.10 -8.20 -12.38
CA VAL A 12 20.03 -7.21 -12.32
C VAL A 12 19.30 -7.34 -10.99
N ILE A 13 19.12 -6.21 -10.31
CA ILE A 13 18.33 -6.12 -9.08
C ILE A 13 17.03 -5.37 -9.42
N VAL A 14 15.91 -5.99 -9.08
CA VAL A 14 14.57 -5.45 -9.30
C VAL A 14 13.96 -5.12 -7.96
N ASP A 15 13.84 -3.83 -7.67
CA ASP A 15 13.08 -3.34 -6.52
C ASP A 15 11.57 -3.37 -6.81
N GLU A 16 10.77 -3.53 -5.77
CA GLU A 16 9.32 -3.80 -5.84
C GLU A 16 8.96 -4.87 -6.90
N CYS A 17 9.67 -6.00 -6.84
CA CYS A 17 9.62 -7.03 -7.87
C CYS A 17 8.23 -7.68 -8.04
N HIS A 18 7.29 -7.43 -7.13
CA HIS A 18 5.88 -7.80 -7.30
C HIS A 18 5.21 -7.11 -8.52
N HIS A 19 5.85 -6.12 -9.13
CA HIS A 19 5.46 -5.50 -10.40
C HIS A 19 6.03 -6.18 -11.66
N VAL A 20 6.89 -7.20 -11.53
CA VAL A 20 7.62 -7.78 -12.67
C VAL A 20 6.72 -8.40 -13.74
N ALA A 21 5.45 -8.70 -13.41
CA ALA A 21 4.45 -9.17 -14.36
C ALA A 21 4.09 -8.11 -15.42
N ALA A 22 4.37 -6.82 -15.17
CA ALA A 22 4.11 -5.76 -16.13
C ALA A 22 4.96 -5.92 -17.40
N THR A 23 4.35 -5.67 -18.56
CA THR A 23 5.01 -5.81 -19.88
C THR A 23 6.29 -4.97 -20.00
N SER A 24 6.32 -3.80 -19.34
CA SER A 24 7.50 -2.93 -19.30
C SER A 24 8.70 -3.60 -18.64
N TYR A 25 8.50 -4.26 -17.49
CA TYR A 25 9.54 -5.01 -16.79
C TYR A 25 10.00 -6.21 -17.61
N GLN A 26 9.04 -7.00 -18.11
CA GLN A 26 9.34 -8.18 -18.94
C GLN A 26 10.17 -7.83 -20.18
N LYS A 27 9.92 -6.68 -20.82
CA LYS A 27 10.70 -6.22 -21.97
C LYS A 27 12.16 -5.94 -21.61
N ILE A 28 12.43 -5.40 -20.42
CA ILE A 28 13.79 -5.12 -19.95
C ILE A 28 14.50 -6.44 -19.61
N LEU A 29 13.86 -7.31 -18.84
CA LEU A 29 14.47 -8.57 -18.40
C LEU A 29 14.77 -9.52 -19.58
N ARG A 30 13.87 -9.60 -20.56
CA ARG A 30 14.11 -10.36 -21.81
C ARG A 30 15.26 -9.79 -22.64
N TYR A 31 15.54 -8.50 -22.54
CA TYR A 31 16.63 -7.87 -23.26
C TYR A 31 17.98 -8.10 -22.55
N LEU A 32 18.01 -7.94 -21.23
CA LEU A 32 19.25 -8.01 -20.46
C LEU A 32 19.74 -9.44 -20.21
N GLN A 33 18.84 -10.41 -20.06
CA GLN A 33 19.16 -11.83 -19.79
C GLN A 33 20.32 -12.02 -18.78
N PRO A 34 20.22 -11.44 -17.57
CA PRO A 34 21.31 -11.48 -16.60
C PRO A 34 21.56 -12.91 -16.10
N GLU A 35 22.80 -13.21 -15.72
CA GLU A 35 23.16 -14.45 -15.04
C GLU A 35 22.52 -14.55 -13.66
N LEU A 36 22.41 -13.41 -12.95
CA LEU A 36 21.72 -13.30 -11.67
C LEU A 36 20.60 -12.25 -11.72
N LEU A 37 19.37 -12.69 -11.46
CA LEU A 37 18.22 -11.81 -11.24
C LEU A 37 17.81 -11.85 -9.78
N LEU A 38 17.96 -10.73 -9.07
CA LEU A 38 17.55 -10.58 -7.67
C LEU A 38 16.31 -9.70 -7.57
N GLY A 39 15.25 -10.21 -6.95
CA GLY A 39 14.03 -9.44 -6.68
C GLY A 39 13.95 -9.06 -5.21
N LEU A 40 13.61 -7.80 -4.93
CA LEU A 40 13.31 -7.28 -3.60
C LEU A 40 11.84 -6.85 -3.57
N THR A 41 11.10 -7.26 -2.54
CA THR A 41 9.71 -6.84 -2.36
C THR A 41 9.31 -6.96 -0.89
N ALA A 42 8.51 -6.01 -0.40
CA ALA A 42 7.85 -6.11 0.90
C ALA A 42 6.58 -6.99 0.84
N THR A 43 6.08 -7.29 -0.35
CA THR A 43 4.82 -8.02 -0.58
C THR A 43 5.03 -9.19 -1.56
N PRO A 44 5.59 -10.33 -1.10
CA PRO A 44 5.88 -11.47 -1.99
C PRO A 44 4.62 -12.21 -2.46
N TYR A 45 3.49 -12.04 -1.77
CA TYR A 45 2.22 -12.70 -2.09
C TYR A 45 1.17 -11.64 -2.46
N ARG A 46 0.71 -11.63 -3.71
CA ARG A 46 -0.41 -10.78 -4.15
C ARG A 46 -1.73 -11.53 -4.10
N THR A 47 -2.81 -10.82 -3.79
CA THR A 47 -4.19 -11.32 -3.79
C THR A 47 -4.71 -11.68 -5.19
N ASP A 48 -4.12 -11.10 -6.23
CA ASP A 48 -4.54 -11.28 -7.63
C ASP A 48 -3.88 -12.48 -8.34
N LYS A 49 -3.12 -13.31 -7.61
CA LYS A 49 -2.47 -14.52 -8.13
C LYS A 49 -1.58 -14.29 -9.36
N ALA A 50 -1.19 -13.05 -9.66
CA ALA A 50 -0.13 -12.78 -10.62
C ALA A 50 1.18 -13.20 -9.96
N THR A 51 1.53 -14.46 -10.14
CA THR A 51 2.61 -15.07 -9.41
C THR A 51 3.95 -14.55 -9.92
N LEU A 52 4.86 -14.27 -8.99
CA LEU A 52 6.30 -14.13 -9.27
C LEU A 52 6.89 -15.41 -9.89
N GLU A 53 6.13 -16.51 -9.81
CA GLU A 53 6.41 -17.81 -10.41
C GLU A 53 6.64 -17.64 -11.92
N GLY A 54 7.75 -18.21 -12.40
CA GLY A 54 8.17 -18.14 -13.80
C GLY A 54 9.07 -16.95 -14.14
N THR A 55 9.18 -15.93 -13.27
CA THR A 55 10.25 -14.91 -13.39
C THR A 55 11.37 -15.12 -12.37
N PHE A 56 11.03 -15.58 -11.16
CA PHE A 56 11.99 -15.90 -10.11
C PHE A 56 11.89 -17.38 -9.72
N ASP A 57 13.04 -17.99 -9.42
CA ASP A 57 13.11 -19.42 -9.11
C ASP A 57 12.58 -19.75 -7.71
N LYS A 58 12.96 -18.94 -6.71
CA LYS A 58 12.63 -19.17 -5.30
C LYS A 58 12.84 -17.91 -4.46
N ILE A 59 12.17 -17.87 -3.31
CA ILE A 59 12.48 -16.94 -2.23
C ILE A 59 13.68 -17.50 -1.47
N VAL A 60 14.82 -16.79 -1.51
CA VAL A 60 16.07 -17.21 -0.84
C VAL A 60 16.24 -16.63 0.56
N PHE A 61 15.50 -15.57 0.88
CA PHE A 61 15.54 -14.89 2.15
C PHE A 61 14.19 -14.21 2.42
N SER A 62 13.76 -14.24 3.68
CA SER A 62 12.57 -13.54 4.15
C SER A 62 12.89 -12.94 5.51
N TYR A 63 12.48 -11.70 5.72
CA TYR A 63 12.70 -10.97 6.96
C TYR A 63 11.42 -10.28 7.38
N GLY A 64 10.88 -10.69 8.52
CA GLY A 64 9.57 -10.25 8.98
C GLY A 64 9.61 -8.90 9.68
N ILE A 65 8.45 -8.23 9.75
CA ILE A 65 8.27 -7.02 10.55
C ILE A 65 8.62 -7.29 12.03
N GLN A 66 8.25 -8.46 12.55
CA GLN A 66 8.55 -8.85 13.93
C GLN A 66 10.06 -8.96 14.20
N ASP A 67 10.80 -9.55 13.26
CA ASP A 67 12.27 -9.65 13.36
C ASP A 67 12.89 -8.25 13.30
N GLY A 68 12.43 -7.40 12.36
CA GLY A 68 12.89 -6.02 12.23
C GLY A 68 12.69 -5.19 13.50
N ILE A 69 11.56 -5.36 14.20
CA ILE A 69 11.31 -4.72 15.50
C ILE A 69 12.26 -5.29 16.56
N LYS A 70 12.35 -6.61 16.67
CA LYS A 70 13.18 -7.30 17.67
C LYS A 70 14.66 -6.94 17.55
N ASP A 71 15.17 -6.82 16.32
CA ASP A 71 16.57 -6.52 16.04
C ASP A 71 16.88 -5.01 16.09
N GLY A 72 15.87 -4.16 16.31
CA GLY A 72 16.03 -2.70 16.44
C GLY A 72 16.15 -1.94 15.11
N TYR A 73 15.82 -2.57 13.97
CA TYR A 73 15.79 -1.92 12.66
C TYR A 73 14.45 -1.21 12.36
N LEU A 74 13.36 -1.68 12.96
CA LEU A 74 12.01 -1.10 12.85
C LEU A 74 11.51 -0.60 14.20
N VAL A 75 10.59 0.37 14.16
CA VAL A 75 9.94 0.92 15.36
C VAL A 75 8.82 0.01 15.86
N ASP A 76 8.54 0.06 17.16
CA ASP A 76 7.41 -0.64 17.76
C ASP A 76 6.06 -0.19 17.17
N ILE A 77 5.15 -1.15 17.01
CA ILE A 77 3.79 -0.90 16.52
C ILE A 77 2.84 -0.79 17.71
N ARG A 78 2.14 0.34 17.82
CA ARG A 78 1.02 0.53 18.75
C ARG A 78 -0.28 0.61 17.96
N ALA A 79 -1.18 -0.35 18.19
CA ALA A 79 -2.47 -0.43 17.50
C ALA A 79 -3.61 0.03 18.41
N PHE A 80 -4.41 0.98 17.92
CA PHE A 80 -5.64 1.44 18.59
C PHE A 80 -6.85 1.06 17.74
N ARG A 81 -7.86 0.42 18.35
CA ARG A 81 -9.11 0.08 17.68
C ARG A 81 -10.19 1.07 18.11
N ILE A 82 -10.66 1.87 17.16
CA ILE A 82 -11.75 2.83 17.36
C ILE A 82 -13.05 2.22 16.82
N ARG A 83 -14.05 2.07 17.66
CA ARG A 83 -15.37 1.54 17.26
C ARG A 83 -16.21 2.66 16.68
N GLY A 84 -16.54 2.57 15.39
CA GLY A 84 -17.51 3.43 14.72
C GLY A 84 -18.90 2.80 14.62
N GLN A 85 -19.82 3.52 14.00
CA GLN A 85 -21.21 3.08 13.77
C GLN A 85 -21.49 2.68 12.31
N ALA A 86 -20.47 2.68 11.44
CA ALA A 86 -20.67 2.30 10.04
C ALA A 86 -21.03 0.82 9.97
N ASP A 87 -22.19 0.54 9.40
CA ASP A 87 -22.63 -0.81 9.06
C ASP A 87 -22.04 -1.20 7.70
N LEU A 88 -21.21 -2.24 7.70
CA LEU A 88 -20.59 -2.78 6.49
C LEU A 88 -21.29 -4.06 6.02
N ASP A 89 -22.25 -4.59 6.78
CA ASP A 89 -22.97 -5.82 6.40
C ASP A 89 -23.86 -5.59 5.16
N ALA A 90 -24.25 -4.33 4.93
CA ALA A 90 -25.00 -3.89 3.74
C ALA A 90 -24.11 -3.58 2.53
N VAL A 91 -22.78 -3.63 2.65
CA VAL A 91 -21.84 -3.36 1.55
C VAL A 91 -21.57 -4.65 0.80
N HIS A 92 -21.94 -4.69 -0.48
CA HIS A 92 -21.80 -5.89 -1.30
C HIS A 92 -20.33 -6.17 -1.64
N THR A 93 -20.01 -7.45 -1.84
CA THR A 93 -18.72 -7.88 -2.39
C THR A 93 -18.81 -7.99 -3.91
N GLN A 94 -17.84 -7.39 -4.61
CA GLN A 94 -17.63 -7.53 -6.05
C GLN A 94 -16.21 -8.07 -6.30
N ALA A 95 -16.11 -9.19 -7.01
CA ALA A 95 -14.82 -9.84 -7.33
C ALA A 95 -13.93 -10.17 -6.10
N GLY A 96 -14.54 -10.46 -4.95
CA GLY A 96 -13.83 -10.83 -3.72
C GLY A 96 -13.42 -9.65 -2.84
N ASP A 97 -13.75 -8.42 -3.22
CA ASP A 97 -13.54 -7.20 -2.42
C ASP A 97 -14.84 -6.41 -2.26
N PHE A 98 -14.92 -5.45 -1.34
CA PHE A 98 -16.09 -4.59 -1.20
C PHE A 98 -16.32 -3.74 -2.45
N ASN A 99 -17.60 -3.48 -2.76
CA ASN A 99 -17.95 -2.49 -3.76
C ASN A 99 -17.47 -1.11 -3.28
N ALA A 100 -16.53 -0.51 -4.03
CA ALA A 100 -15.89 0.73 -3.63
C ALA A 100 -16.87 1.90 -3.46
N GLY A 101 -17.94 1.98 -4.27
CA GLY A 101 -18.93 3.04 -4.18
C GLY A 101 -19.81 2.93 -2.94
N GLU A 102 -20.27 1.71 -2.64
CA GLU A 102 -21.04 1.42 -1.44
C GLU A 102 -20.21 1.59 -0.18
N LEU A 103 -18.95 1.13 -0.20
CA LEU A 103 -18.01 1.29 0.90
C LEU A 103 -17.72 2.79 1.16
N ALA A 104 -17.51 3.57 0.11
CA ALA A 104 -17.35 5.02 0.22
C ALA A 104 -18.58 5.68 0.85
N THR A 105 -19.78 5.27 0.45
CA THR A 105 -21.04 5.80 1.01
C THR A 105 -21.20 5.45 2.48
N ALA A 106 -20.88 4.22 2.88
CA ALA A 106 -20.99 3.76 4.26
C ALA A 106 -19.96 4.44 5.18
N LEU A 107 -18.76 4.76 4.66
CA LEU A 107 -17.65 5.26 5.47
C LEU A 107 -17.48 6.78 5.44
N ASN A 108 -17.78 7.44 4.33
CA ASN A 108 -17.63 8.90 4.21
C ASN A 108 -18.86 9.63 4.77
N THR A 109 -18.97 9.65 6.09
CA THR A 109 -20.05 10.32 6.80
C THR A 109 -19.48 11.33 7.78
N VAL A 110 -20.21 12.43 8.02
CA VAL A 110 -19.79 13.45 8.99
C VAL A 110 -19.50 12.85 10.38
N PRO A 111 -20.35 11.97 10.96
CA PRO A 111 -20.05 11.36 12.26
C PRO A 111 -18.77 10.51 12.23
N ARG A 112 -18.50 9.78 11.15
CA ARG A 112 -17.29 8.96 11.02
C ARG A 112 -16.04 9.83 10.88
N ASN A 113 -16.11 10.90 10.08
CA ASN A 113 -14.99 11.82 9.89
C ASN A 113 -14.65 12.55 11.20
N HIS A 114 -15.66 12.92 11.98
CA HIS A 114 -15.45 13.49 13.31
C HIS A 114 -14.75 12.50 14.25
N LEU A 115 -15.20 11.25 14.27
CA LEU A 115 -14.57 10.19 15.08
C LEU A 115 -13.10 9.96 14.70
N ILE A 116 -12.74 10.06 13.41
CA ILE A 116 -11.36 9.95 12.95
C ILE A 116 -10.50 11.10 13.50
N ILE A 117 -11.04 12.33 13.50
CA ILE A 117 -10.34 13.51 14.03
C ILE A 117 -10.12 13.37 15.54
N GLU A 118 -11.15 12.97 16.29
CA GLU A 118 -11.06 12.71 17.74
C GLU A 118 -10.00 11.65 18.05
N ALA A 119 -9.97 10.56 17.27
CA ALA A 119 -8.97 9.50 17.42
C ALA A 119 -7.55 10.02 17.14
N TYR A 120 -7.36 10.83 16.10
CA TYR A 120 -6.07 11.48 15.82
C TYR A 120 -5.65 12.40 16.98
N GLN A 121 -6.55 13.26 17.47
CA GLN A 121 -6.26 14.16 18.58
C GLN A 121 -5.93 13.40 19.88
N THR A 122 -6.56 12.25 20.11
CA THR A 122 -6.33 11.44 21.30
C THR A 122 -5.00 10.68 21.25
N HIS A 123 -4.64 10.12 20.09
CA HIS A 123 -3.54 9.15 20.00
C HIS A 123 -2.29 9.65 19.27
N ALA A 124 -2.42 10.71 18.47
CA ALA A 124 -1.40 11.15 17.53
C ALA A 124 -1.32 12.68 17.37
N ALA A 125 -1.90 13.46 18.30
CA ALA A 125 -1.88 14.92 18.23
C ALA A 125 -0.45 15.46 18.04
N GLY A 126 -0.30 16.34 17.04
CA GLY A 126 0.98 16.98 16.74
C GLY A 126 1.97 16.11 15.97
N THR A 127 1.63 14.86 15.65
CA THR A 127 2.49 13.99 14.82
C THR A 127 2.04 14.03 13.35
N LYS A 128 2.97 13.66 12.45
CA LYS A 128 2.63 13.44 11.04
C LYS A 128 1.81 12.16 10.91
N ALA A 129 0.73 12.22 10.15
CA ALA A 129 -0.17 11.08 9.95
C ALA A 129 -0.52 10.90 8.47
N MET A 130 -0.88 9.67 8.12
CA MET A 130 -1.45 9.30 6.83
C MET A 130 -2.78 8.60 7.09
N ALA A 131 -3.81 8.96 6.32
CA ALA A 131 -5.14 8.35 6.41
C ALA A 131 -5.45 7.63 5.09
N PHE A 132 -5.81 6.36 5.17
CA PHE A 132 -6.31 5.58 4.04
C PHE A 132 -7.83 5.63 4.04
N THR A 133 -8.42 6.24 3.01
CA THR A 133 -9.86 6.48 2.93
C THR A 133 -10.54 5.55 1.93
N ALA A 134 -11.86 5.43 2.02
CA ALA A 134 -12.68 4.53 1.21
C ALA A 134 -12.93 5.01 -0.24
N GLY A 135 -12.24 6.06 -0.68
CA GLY A 135 -12.40 6.63 -2.01
C GLY A 135 -11.89 8.07 -2.12
N VAL A 136 -11.79 8.56 -3.35
CA VAL A 136 -11.26 9.89 -3.66
C VAL A 136 -12.02 10.99 -2.91
N GLN A 137 -13.36 11.02 -3.01
CA GLN A 137 -14.17 12.03 -2.34
C GLN A 137 -13.98 12.00 -0.80
N HIS A 138 -13.88 10.81 -0.21
CA HIS A 138 -13.63 10.66 1.22
C HIS A 138 -12.26 11.24 1.62
N ALA A 139 -11.23 11.14 0.78
CA ALA A 139 -9.93 11.79 1.04
C ALA A 139 -10.07 13.32 1.13
N TYR A 140 -10.79 13.94 0.18
CA TYR A 140 -11.02 15.39 0.18
C TYR A 140 -11.89 15.84 1.35
N ASP A 141 -13.00 15.15 1.62
CA ASP A 141 -13.92 15.50 2.70
C ASP A 141 -13.24 15.36 4.07
N LEU A 142 -12.44 14.31 4.26
CA LEU A 142 -11.67 14.12 5.49
C LEU A 142 -10.59 15.19 5.64
N ALA A 143 -9.85 15.52 4.57
CA ALA A 143 -8.87 16.60 4.61
C ALA A 143 -9.51 17.94 4.98
N HIS A 144 -10.67 18.27 4.40
CA HIS A 144 -11.44 19.46 4.76
C HIS A 144 -11.93 19.44 6.21
N ALA A 145 -12.36 18.28 6.72
CA ALA A 145 -12.77 18.15 8.12
C ALA A 145 -11.59 18.39 9.09
N PHE A 146 -10.40 17.87 8.78
CA PHE A 146 -9.18 18.16 9.53
C PHE A 146 -8.81 19.64 9.50
N GLN A 147 -8.85 20.27 8.31
CA GLN A 147 -8.58 21.71 8.15
C GLN A 147 -9.58 22.57 8.94
N SER A 148 -10.87 22.20 8.92
CA SER A 148 -11.92 22.89 9.67
C SER A 148 -11.74 22.77 11.18
N ALA A 149 -11.09 21.68 11.64
CA ALA A 149 -10.66 21.49 13.03
C ALA A 149 -9.32 22.16 13.37
N GLY A 150 -8.75 22.96 12.45
CA GLY A 150 -7.47 23.66 12.64
C GLY A 150 -6.23 22.77 12.48
N ILE A 151 -6.37 21.57 11.90
CA ILE A 151 -5.26 20.63 11.70
C ILE A 151 -4.85 20.64 10.22
N PRO A 152 -3.58 20.95 9.89
CA PRO A 152 -3.12 20.92 8.51
C PRO A 152 -3.27 19.53 7.88
N ALA A 153 -3.98 19.45 6.77
CA ALA A 153 -4.18 18.21 6.01
C ALA A 153 -4.30 18.51 4.51
N ALA A 154 -3.94 17.53 3.70
CA ALA A 154 -4.10 17.54 2.25
C ALA A 154 -4.54 16.15 1.77
N ALA A 155 -5.41 16.12 0.76
CA ALA A 155 -5.76 14.89 0.07
C ALA A 155 -4.77 14.63 -1.07
N VAL A 156 -4.45 13.34 -1.28
CA VAL A 156 -3.65 12.87 -2.41
C VAL A 156 -4.43 11.73 -3.05
N ASP A 157 -4.61 11.79 -4.37
CA ASP A 157 -5.22 10.72 -5.16
C ASP A 157 -4.34 10.39 -6.37
N GLY A 158 -4.75 9.39 -7.17
CA GLY A 158 -3.96 8.88 -8.29
C GLY A 158 -4.11 9.63 -9.62
N LYS A 159 -4.82 10.77 -9.66
CA LYS A 159 -5.00 11.59 -10.87
C LYS A 159 -4.00 12.72 -10.98
#